data_AF-A0A0G0XSG3-F1
#
_entry.id   AF-A0A0G0XSG3-F1
#
_cell.length_a   1.000
_cell.length_b   1.000
_cell.length_c   1.000
_cell.angle_alpha   90.00
_cell.angle_beta   90.00
_cell.angle_gamma   90.00
#
_symmetry.space_group_name_H-M   'P 1'
#
loop_
_entity.id
_entity.type
_entity.pdbx_description
1 polymer ?
#
loop_
_entity_poly.entity_id
_entity_poly.type
_entity_poly.pdbx_seq_one_letter_code
_entity_poly.pdbx_strand_id
1 'polypeptide(L)'
;MARSGLCWNDGCTGGLGFWGANGHDGIWHIALSESLSKGSFLMPIFSGQGIENYHIGFDLLLALFHKISFIPIPNLYFQVIPPVLAFLVGLLTYKFVLLWTRSEKASLWSTFFVYFGGSFGWLVSLIRGQGWGGESMFWSMQSVSTLINPPFALSLVFLLAGLVLLLKLDEKFSRWIFLLCVLSFGILIEIKVYAGILALGGLMVAGVYSLIIERKSLIIKVFFTALIISFAIYIPFNKLSGSLIAWQPFWFLESMVGASDRFYAPKLAEAMLAYKSQPVIGKFVLAYGLTFVLFIVGNMGTRILFLLRKIRLNDKVEILIYPIIAAGIIIPTLFVQEGTPWNTIQFFYYSLFFTSILSGVVIGKWTKSSRLSAFIKTLVILLTIPTTIFTLKDVYLTEKPPAVLPATETEALNFISRQPDGVVLTYPFDEVKSKNAVSPSPLSEYVTTAYVSAFSGKQVFLEDEMNLDIMQYPWRERRSLVGNFLNTLDIDSAKTFLEENNIKYVYWLKDQHARIGDKELNMTLIFSNSDVTVFKVN
;
A
#
# COMPACT_ATOMS: atom_id res chain seq x y z
N MET A 1 10.77 8.77 -2.73
CA MET A 1 9.30 8.95 -2.77
C MET A 1 8.89 10.18 -3.57
N ALA A 2 9.15 11.41 -3.12
CA ALA A 2 8.84 12.63 -3.90
C ALA A 2 9.73 12.83 -5.15
N ARG A 3 10.81 12.06 -5.29
CA ARG A 3 11.64 12.01 -6.51
C ARG A 3 11.06 11.09 -7.59
N SER A 4 10.13 10.20 -7.25
CA SER A 4 9.53 9.29 -8.23
C SER A 4 8.76 10.08 -9.30
N GLY A 5 8.86 9.67 -10.55
CA GLY A 5 8.22 10.35 -11.68
C GLY A 5 8.92 11.66 -12.10
N LEU A 6 10.05 12.03 -11.49
CA LEU A 6 10.90 13.11 -11.97
C LEU A 6 12.00 12.58 -12.89
N CYS A 7 12.52 13.47 -13.74
CA CYS A 7 13.65 13.19 -14.61
C CYS A 7 14.87 12.71 -13.81
N TRP A 8 15.47 11.62 -14.28
CA TRP A 8 16.73 11.09 -13.81
C TRP A 8 17.86 11.51 -14.76
N ASN A 9 18.93 12.06 -14.17
CA ASN A 9 20.08 12.70 -14.83
C ASN A 9 19.77 14.00 -15.59
N ASP A 10 20.83 14.77 -15.85
CA ASP A 10 20.74 16.03 -16.57
C ASP A 10 20.14 15.83 -17.97
N GLY A 11 19.25 16.75 -18.34
CA GLY A 11 18.52 16.69 -19.61
C GLY A 11 17.50 15.56 -19.72
N CYS A 12 17.16 14.86 -18.62
CA CYS A 12 16.21 13.73 -18.62
C CYS A 12 16.63 12.55 -19.51
N THR A 13 17.93 12.43 -19.79
CA THR A 13 18.49 11.40 -20.68
C THR A 13 18.25 9.99 -20.16
N GLY A 14 18.18 9.81 -18.84
CA GLY A 14 17.86 8.54 -18.19
C GLY A 14 16.36 8.24 -18.06
N GLY A 15 15.48 9.15 -18.52
CA GLY A 15 14.04 9.01 -18.38
C GLY A 15 13.51 9.38 -16.98
N LEU A 16 12.32 8.89 -16.61
CA LEU A 16 11.70 9.14 -15.30
C LEU A 16 12.13 8.08 -14.29
N GLY A 17 12.63 8.48 -13.11
CA GLY A 17 13.09 7.54 -12.08
C GLY A 17 12.00 7.17 -11.05
N PHE A 18 12.04 5.94 -10.53
CA PHE A 18 11.11 5.45 -9.50
C PHE A 18 11.83 4.70 -8.38
N TRP A 19 11.45 4.98 -7.13
CA TRP A 19 12.04 4.39 -5.91
C TRP A 19 11.05 3.54 -5.13
N GLY A 20 11.49 2.36 -4.69
CA GLY A 20 10.68 1.42 -3.91
C GLY A 20 9.43 0.96 -4.68
N ALA A 21 8.33 0.76 -3.96
CA ALA A 21 7.04 0.33 -4.53
C ALA A 21 6.46 1.29 -5.59
N ASN A 22 6.97 2.54 -5.70
CA ASN A 22 6.49 3.48 -6.71
C ASN A 22 6.77 3.03 -8.15
N GLY A 23 7.71 2.11 -8.38
CA GLY A 23 7.95 1.50 -9.69
C GLY A 23 6.87 0.49 -10.11
N HIS A 24 5.96 0.12 -9.20
CA HIS A 24 4.87 -0.81 -9.48
C HIS A 24 3.53 -0.27 -8.96
N ASP A 25 3.28 -0.34 -7.65
CA ASP A 25 2.08 0.21 -7.00
C ASP A 25 1.80 1.66 -7.38
N GLY A 26 2.84 2.50 -7.43
CA GLY A 26 2.68 3.90 -7.83
C GLY A 26 2.20 4.07 -9.28
N ILE A 27 2.67 3.21 -10.18
CA ILE A 27 2.27 3.19 -11.59
C ILE A 27 0.84 2.69 -11.75
N TRP A 28 0.44 1.68 -10.98
CA TRP A 28 -0.92 1.17 -10.91
C TRP A 28 -1.93 2.27 -10.54
N HIS A 29 -1.65 3.04 -9.49
CA HIS A 29 -2.50 4.15 -9.07
C HIS A 29 -2.62 5.27 -10.12
N ILE A 30 -1.54 5.53 -10.87
CA ILE A 30 -1.58 6.49 -11.98
C ILE A 30 -2.50 5.95 -13.09
N ALA A 31 -2.36 4.70 -13.51
CA ALA A 31 -3.20 4.09 -14.54
C ALA A 31 -4.69 4.13 -14.19
N LEU A 32 -5.04 3.75 -12.96
CA LEU A 32 -6.42 3.84 -12.46
C LEU A 32 -6.93 5.28 -12.47
N SER A 33 -6.16 6.21 -11.90
CA SER A 33 -6.58 7.60 -11.76
C SER A 33 -6.72 8.31 -13.11
N GLU A 34 -5.85 8.01 -14.08
CA GLU A 34 -5.97 8.48 -15.46
C GLU A 34 -7.27 8.00 -16.11
N SER A 35 -7.60 6.70 -15.98
CA SER A 35 -8.87 6.12 -16.46
C SER A 35 -10.08 6.80 -15.81
N LEU A 36 -10.10 6.90 -14.48
CA LEU A 36 -11.18 7.52 -13.71
C LEU A 36 -11.34 9.00 -14.07
N SER A 37 -10.25 9.73 -14.33
CA SER A 37 -10.32 11.12 -14.75
C SER A 37 -11.04 11.28 -16.09
N LYS A 38 -11.06 10.27 -16.95
CA LYS A 38 -11.82 10.29 -18.21
C LYS A 38 -13.29 9.91 -18.03
N GLY A 39 -13.72 9.63 -16.80
CA GLY A 39 -15.06 9.13 -16.49
C GLY A 39 -15.24 7.65 -16.81
N SER A 40 -14.14 6.92 -17.02
CA SER A 40 -14.15 5.48 -17.30
C SER A 40 -14.08 4.69 -15.99
N PHE A 41 -14.99 3.72 -15.84
CA PHE A 41 -14.92 2.68 -14.81
C PHE A 41 -14.43 1.35 -15.37
N LEU A 42 -13.84 1.37 -16.58
CA LEU A 42 -13.23 0.21 -17.18
C LEU A 42 -11.81 0.00 -16.64
N MET A 43 -11.39 -1.26 -16.59
CA MET A 43 -10.09 -1.67 -16.12
C MET A 43 -9.00 -1.17 -17.09
N PRO A 44 -8.05 -0.30 -16.66
CA PRO A 44 -7.02 0.26 -17.54
C PRO A 44 -6.07 -0.79 -18.12
N ILE A 45 -5.77 -1.85 -17.37
CA ILE A 45 -4.77 -2.87 -17.72
C ILE A 45 -5.37 -4.17 -18.29
N PHE A 46 -6.69 -4.22 -18.44
CA PHE A 46 -7.40 -5.42 -18.89
C PHE A 46 -8.68 -5.02 -19.65
N SER A 47 -8.50 -4.67 -20.92
CA SER A 47 -9.58 -4.11 -21.75
C SER A 47 -10.84 -5.00 -21.80
N GLY A 48 -11.98 -4.33 -21.98
CA GLY A 48 -13.30 -4.99 -22.07
C GLY A 48 -13.93 -5.38 -20.73
N GLN A 49 -13.25 -5.16 -19.60
CA GLN A 49 -13.79 -5.43 -18.26
C GLN A 49 -13.94 -4.15 -17.43
N GLY A 50 -14.90 -4.14 -16.51
CA GLY A 50 -15.05 -3.10 -15.48
C GLY A 50 -14.04 -3.27 -14.34
N ILE A 51 -13.86 -2.24 -13.51
CA ILE A 51 -13.10 -2.35 -12.25
C ILE A 51 -13.92 -3.12 -11.22
N GLU A 52 -13.34 -4.19 -10.69
CA GLU A 52 -13.95 -5.09 -9.71
C GLU A 52 -12.92 -5.51 -8.66
N ASN A 53 -13.39 -5.90 -7.47
CA ASN A 53 -12.60 -6.38 -6.32
C ASN A 53 -11.50 -5.40 -5.88
N TYR A 54 -11.76 -4.10 -6.04
CA TYR A 54 -10.82 -3.04 -5.70
C TYR A 54 -11.52 -1.87 -4.99
N HIS A 55 -10.75 -1.13 -4.19
CA HIS A 55 -11.20 0.02 -3.43
C HIS A 55 -10.68 1.31 -4.10
N ILE A 56 -11.54 2.01 -4.84
CA ILE A 56 -11.14 3.09 -5.77
C ILE A 56 -11.07 4.47 -5.12
N GLY A 57 -11.33 4.57 -3.81
CA GLY A 57 -11.56 5.86 -3.14
C GLY A 57 -10.36 6.80 -3.16
N PHE A 58 -9.13 6.28 -3.06
CA PHE A 58 -7.93 7.10 -3.20
C PHE A 58 -7.76 7.61 -4.64
N ASP A 59 -7.87 6.72 -5.64
CA ASP A 59 -7.68 7.04 -7.06
C ASP A 59 -8.76 8.00 -7.58
N LEU A 60 -10.00 7.86 -7.10
CA LEU A 60 -11.09 8.77 -7.42
C LEU A 60 -10.82 10.19 -6.88
N LEU A 61 -10.28 10.31 -5.67
CA LEU A 61 -9.88 11.61 -5.11
C LEU A 61 -8.72 12.22 -5.91
N LEU A 62 -7.77 11.40 -6.34
CA LEU A 62 -6.66 11.85 -7.17
C LEU A 62 -7.14 12.35 -8.54
N ALA A 63 -8.02 11.60 -9.20
CA ALA A 63 -8.68 12.00 -10.45
C ALA A 63 -9.49 13.30 -10.29
N LEU A 64 -10.22 13.45 -9.18
CA LEU A 64 -10.96 14.67 -8.86
C LEU A 64 -10.02 15.87 -8.69
N PHE A 65 -8.92 15.72 -7.95
CA PHE A 65 -7.93 16.79 -7.80
C PHE A 65 -7.28 17.16 -9.11
N HIS A 66 -6.98 16.18 -9.97
CA HIS A 66 -6.50 16.46 -11.33
C HIS A 66 -7.51 17.30 -12.11
N LYS A 67 -8.80 16.95 -12.07
CA LYS A 67 -9.85 17.70 -12.78
C LYS A 67 -10.04 19.13 -12.29
N ILE A 68 -9.87 19.37 -10.98
CA ILE A 68 -10.07 20.70 -10.40
C ILE A 68 -8.81 21.57 -10.54
N SER A 69 -7.63 20.99 -10.34
CA SER A 69 -6.36 21.74 -10.30
C SER A 69 -5.64 21.79 -11.64
N PHE A 70 -5.99 20.91 -12.58
CA PHE A 70 -5.28 20.67 -13.84
C PHE A 70 -3.82 20.22 -13.67
N ILE A 71 -3.39 19.85 -12.46
CA ILE A 71 -2.05 19.31 -12.21
C ILE A 71 -2.02 17.85 -12.70
N PRO A 72 -0.98 17.42 -13.46
CA PRO A 72 -0.86 16.02 -13.91
C PRO A 72 -0.93 15.01 -12.76
N ILE A 73 -1.58 13.87 -13.00
CA ILE A 73 -1.78 12.82 -12.00
C ILE A 73 -0.45 12.31 -11.40
N PRO A 74 0.60 12.03 -12.19
CA PRO A 74 1.90 11.66 -11.63
C PRO A 74 2.45 12.71 -10.66
N ASN A 75 2.29 14.00 -10.99
CA ASN A 75 2.76 15.10 -10.15
C ASN A 75 1.96 15.19 -8.84
N LEU A 76 0.65 15.00 -8.91
CA LEU A 76 -0.20 14.94 -7.73
C LEU A 76 0.19 13.76 -6.84
N TYR A 77 0.33 12.57 -7.41
CA TYR A 77 0.63 11.34 -6.68
C TYR A 77 2.00 11.38 -5.99
N PHE A 78 3.05 11.79 -6.70
CA PHE A 78 4.41 11.71 -6.16
C PHE A 78 4.86 12.99 -5.44
N GLN A 79 4.54 14.19 -5.94
CA GLN A 79 5.12 15.44 -5.42
C GLN A 79 4.19 16.23 -4.51
N VAL A 80 2.87 16.24 -4.77
CA VAL A 80 1.95 17.13 -4.04
C VAL A 80 1.25 16.43 -2.87
N ILE A 81 0.61 15.28 -3.12
CA ILE A 81 -0.18 14.58 -2.11
C ILE A 81 0.68 14.09 -0.94
N PRO A 82 1.85 13.46 -1.13
CA PRO A 82 2.59 12.90 0.01
C PRO A 82 3.01 13.94 1.05
N PRO A 83 3.57 15.13 0.71
CA PRO A 83 3.83 16.17 1.70
C PRO A 83 2.57 16.68 2.41
N VAL A 84 1.45 16.83 1.69
CA VAL A 84 0.16 17.25 2.27
C VAL A 84 -0.33 16.22 3.28
N LEU A 85 -0.33 14.93 2.92
CA LEU A 85 -0.71 13.85 3.83
C LEU A 85 0.22 13.76 5.03
N ALA A 86 1.53 13.91 4.83
CA ALA A 86 2.50 13.93 5.92
C ALA A 86 2.16 15.03 6.94
N PHE A 87 1.91 16.25 6.47
CA PHE A 87 1.53 17.37 7.32
C PHE A 87 0.21 17.12 8.06
N LEU A 88 -0.81 16.67 7.35
CA LEU A 88 -2.14 16.39 7.92
C LEU A 88 -2.09 15.28 8.98
N VAL A 89 -1.35 14.19 8.75
CA VAL A 89 -1.17 13.10 9.72
C VAL A 89 -0.52 13.63 11.00
N GLY A 90 0.54 14.44 10.90
CA GLY A 90 1.20 15.02 12.07
C GLY A 90 0.32 16.00 12.84
N LEU A 91 -0.34 16.91 12.12
CA LEU A 91 -1.24 17.91 12.69
C LEU A 91 -2.44 17.25 13.38
N LEU A 92 -3.08 16.29 12.72
CA LEU A 92 -4.23 15.59 13.29
C LEU A 92 -3.84 14.67 14.43
N THR A 93 -2.67 14.03 14.39
CA THR A 93 -2.13 13.26 15.52
C THR A 93 -1.94 14.16 16.74
N TYR A 94 -1.26 15.30 16.56
CA TYR A 94 -1.03 16.26 17.63
C TYR A 94 -2.36 16.74 18.23
N LYS A 95 -3.30 17.14 17.37
CA LYS A 95 -4.63 17.64 17.75
C LYS A 95 -5.46 16.58 18.47
N PHE A 96 -5.50 15.36 17.94
CA PHE A 96 -6.21 14.24 18.54
C PHE A 96 -5.71 13.96 19.96
N VAL A 97 -4.39 13.79 20.11
CA VAL A 97 -3.79 13.49 21.41
C VAL A 97 -3.93 14.66 22.38
N LEU A 98 -3.90 15.91 21.89
CA LEU A 98 -4.07 17.09 22.74
C LEU A 98 -5.49 17.16 23.29
N LEU A 99 -6.50 16.92 22.45
CA LEU A 99 -7.90 16.89 22.88
C LEU A 99 -8.18 15.73 23.84
N TRP A 100 -7.63 14.55 23.54
CA TRP A 100 -7.82 13.36 24.35
C TRP A 100 -7.14 13.45 25.73
N THR A 101 -5.85 13.83 25.74
CA THR A 101 -5.02 13.73 26.96
C THR A 101 -4.83 15.06 27.68
N ARG A 102 -5.19 16.19 27.04
CA ARG A 102 -4.94 17.56 27.52
C ARG A 102 -3.45 17.83 27.83
N SER A 103 -2.54 17.15 27.13
CA SER A 103 -1.11 17.25 27.37
C SER A 103 -0.34 17.49 26.07
N GLU A 104 0.24 18.68 25.94
CA GLU A 104 1.11 19.03 24.80
C GLU A 104 2.32 18.09 24.69
N LYS A 105 2.89 17.69 25.84
CA LYS A 105 4.02 16.73 25.87
C LYS A 105 3.62 15.38 25.29
N ALA A 106 2.45 14.86 25.68
CA ALA A 106 1.93 13.63 25.10
C ALA A 106 1.73 13.78 23.59
N SER A 107 1.15 14.90 23.14
CA SER A 107 0.94 15.17 21.71
C SER A 107 2.25 15.21 20.92
N LEU A 108 3.26 15.93 21.39
CA LEU A 108 4.57 16.01 20.73
C LEU A 108 5.25 14.64 20.63
N TRP A 109 5.25 13.88 21.73
CA TRP A 109 5.85 12.54 21.73
C TRP A 109 5.08 11.54 20.86
N SER A 110 3.75 11.62 20.82
CA SER A 110 2.94 10.79 19.92
C SER A 110 3.22 11.13 18.46
N THR A 111 3.29 12.42 18.10
CA THR A 111 3.69 12.85 16.75
C THR A 111 5.11 12.40 16.39
N PHE A 112 6.06 12.47 17.34
CA PHE A 112 7.41 11.93 17.15
C PHE A 112 7.38 10.43 16.80
N PHE A 113 6.70 9.60 17.58
CA PHE A 113 6.61 8.17 17.27
C PHE A 113 5.84 7.86 15.99
N VAL A 114 4.85 8.68 15.61
CA VAL A 114 4.13 8.52 14.35
C VAL A 114 5.02 8.78 13.13
N TYR A 115 6.00 9.68 13.23
CA TYR A 115 6.95 9.91 12.13
C TYR A 115 8.18 8.99 12.16
N PHE A 116 8.73 8.75 13.35
CA PHE A 116 10.04 8.12 13.50
C PHE A 116 10.00 6.70 14.05
N GLY A 117 8.82 6.20 14.47
CA GLY A 117 8.66 4.87 15.03
C GLY A 117 9.14 3.77 14.08
N GLY A 118 10.28 3.16 14.41
CA GLY A 118 10.91 2.10 13.63
C GLY A 118 10.90 0.73 14.30
N SER A 119 11.20 -0.30 13.51
CA SER A 119 11.49 -1.66 13.98
C SER A 119 12.93 -1.78 14.51
N PHE A 120 13.22 -2.84 15.26
CA PHE A 120 14.58 -3.20 15.66
C PHE A 120 15.35 -4.00 14.58
N GLY A 121 14.89 -3.98 13.33
CA GLY A 121 15.57 -4.73 12.27
C GLY A 121 17.01 -4.28 12.00
N TRP A 122 17.31 -3.00 12.28
CA TRP A 122 18.67 -2.46 12.19
C TRP A 122 19.65 -3.13 13.15
N LEU A 123 19.20 -3.56 14.33
CA LEU A 123 20.02 -4.34 15.26
C LEU A 123 20.37 -5.70 14.66
N VAL A 124 19.39 -6.34 14.01
CA VAL A 124 19.59 -7.65 13.36
C VAL A 124 20.59 -7.53 12.22
N SER A 125 20.43 -6.53 11.34
CA SER A 125 21.38 -6.26 10.25
C SER A 125 22.80 -5.99 10.79
N LEU A 126 22.91 -5.20 11.87
CA LEU A 126 24.20 -4.88 12.48
C LEU A 126 24.89 -6.10 13.09
N ILE A 127 24.16 -6.91 13.87
CA ILE A 127 24.66 -8.15 14.49
C ILE A 127 25.14 -9.15 13.43
N ARG A 128 24.53 -9.13 12.24
CA ARG A 128 24.89 -10.00 11.10
C ARG A 128 26.03 -9.49 10.25
N GLY A 129 26.56 -8.30 10.52
CA GLY A 129 27.55 -7.66 9.64
C GLY A 129 26.98 -7.26 8.27
N GLN A 130 25.65 -7.16 8.14
CA GLN A 130 24.97 -6.71 6.92
C GLN A 130 24.87 -5.18 6.83
N GLY A 131 25.53 -4.47 7.76
CA GLY A 131 25.46 -3.01 7.88
C GLY A 131 24.17 -2.55 8.55
N TRP A 132 23.67 -1.41 8.09
CA TRP A 132 22.47 -0.78 8.62
C TRP A 132 21.29 -1.00 7.66
N GLY A 133 20.09 -1.19 8.18
CA GLY A 133 18.90 -1.46 7.36
C GLY A 133 17.85 -2.27 8.10
N GLY A 134 17.14 -3.13 7.38
CA GLY A 134 16.22 -4.10 7.99
C GLY A 134 14.85 -3.53 8.38
N GLU A 135 14.35 -2.50 7.71
CA GLU A 135 13.01 -1.94 7.99
C GLU A 135 11.93 -3.04 8.07
N SER A 136 11.85 -3.86 7.03
CA SER A 136 10.89 -4.95 6.86
C SER A 136 11.44 -6.32 7.28
N MET A 137 12.46 -6.34 8.15
CA MET A 137 13.08 -7.56 8.69
C MET A 137 12.04 -8.50 9.33
N PHE A 138 11.00 -7.90 9.91
CA PHE A 138 9.88 -8.58 10.56
C PHE A 138 8.57 -8.42 9.75
N TRP A 139 8.66 -8.39 8.41
CA TRP A 139 7.57 -8.21 7.43
C TRP A 139 6.92 -6.82 7.33
N SER A 140 6.75 -6.09 8.43
CA SER A 140 6.01 -4.83 8.37
C SER A 140 6.84 -3.67 7.81
N MET A 141 6.19 -2.76 7.07
CA MET A 141 6.74 -1.43 6.83
C MET A 141 6.71 -0.59 8.12
N GLN A 142 7.55 0.45 8.19
CA GLN A 142 7.70 1.32 9.36
C GLN A 142 7.26 2.75 9.04
N SER A 143 7.27 3.62 10.05
CA SER A 143 6.68 4.97 9.96
C SER A 143 7.24 5.80 8.80
N VAL A 144 8.54 5.67 8.52
CA VAL A 144 9.25 6.33 7.41
C VAL A 144 8.66 6.02 6.03
N SER A 145 8.10 4.82 5.86
CA SER A 145 7.54 4.35 4.59
C SER A 145 6.05 4.59 4.46
N THR A 146 5.38 5.20 5.46
CA THR A 146 3.93 5.46 5.45
C THR A 146 3.44 6.09 4.15
N LEU A 147 4.21 7.04 3.62
CA LEU A 147 3.84 7.82 2.45
C LEU A 147 4.05 7.05 1.12
N ILE A 148 4.71 5.88 1.13
CA ILE A 148 4.91 5.06 -0.09
C ILE A 148 3.61 4.41 -0.53
N ASN A 149 2.66 4.33 0.40
CA ASN A 149 1.30 3.89 0.20
C ASN A 149 0.38 5.07 0.53
N PRO A 150 0.21 6.03 -0.41
CA PRO A 150 -0.69 7.16 -0.22
C PRO A 150 -2.13 6.77 0.19
N PRO A 151 -2.74 5.66 -0.30
CA PRO A 151 -4.02 5.18 0.22
C PRO A 151 -3.98 4.91 1.74
N PHE A 152 -2.93 4.25 2.24
CA PHE A 152 -2.73 4.05 3.68
C PHE A 152 -2.58 5.40 4.42
N ALA A 153 -1.72 6.30 3.94
CA ALA A 153 -1.54 7.62 4.56
C ALA A 153 -2.83 8.44 4.60
N LEU A 154 -3.62 8.43 3.53
CA LEU A 154 -4.92 9.09 3.46
C LEU A 154 -5.92 8.46 4.45
N SER A 155 -5.91 7.13 4.58
CA SER A 155 -6.74 6.44 5.56
C SER A 155 -6.44 6.89 7.00
N LEU A 156 -5.18 7.18 7.32
CA LEU A 156 -4.79 7.71 8.64
C LEU A 156 -5.33 9.14 8.87
N VAL A 157 -5.34 9.97 7.83
CA VAL A 157 -5.95 11.33 7.90
C VAL A 157 -7.43 11.21 8.25
N PHE A 158 -8.18 10.38 7.54
CA PHE A 158 -9.62 10.20 7.79
C PHE A 158 -9.90 9.53 9.14
N LEU A 159 -9.09 8.54 9.54
CA LEU A 159 -9.18 7.89 10.84
C LEU A 159 -8.95 8.89 12.00
N LEU A 160 -7.88 9.68 11.93
CA LEU A 160 -7.59 10.71 12.94
C LEU A 160 -8.64 11.82 12.94
N ALA A 161 -9.11 12.28 11.78
CA ALA A 161 -10.18 13.25 11.67
C ALA A 161 -11.46 12.73 12.32
N GLY A 162 -11.84 11.48 12.03
CA GLY A 162 -12.97 10.79 12.66
C GLY A 162 -12.84 10.74 14.18
N LEU A 163 -11.67 10.39 14.71
CA LEU A 163 -11.40 10.38 16.16
C LEU A 163 -11.49 11.78 16.79
N VAL A 164 -10.94 12.81 16.14
CA VAL A 164 -11.06 14.21 16.61
C VAL A 164 -12.52 14.67 16.63
N LEU A 165 -13.29 14.35 15.59
CA LEU A 165 -14.70 14.70 15.49
C LEU A 165 -15.53 13.93 16.53
N LEU A 166 -15.19 12.67 16.79
CA LEU A 166 -15.86 11.85 17.81
C LEU A 166 -15.66 12.44 19.21
N LEU A 167 -14.45 12.87 19.56
CA LEU A 167 -14.20 13.56 20.84
C LEU A 167 -15.02 14.85 20.97
N LYS A 168 -15.10 15.64 19.90
CA LYS A 168 -15.91 16.88 19.89
C LYS A 168 -17.41 16.60 20.03
N LEU A 169 -17.91 15.52 19.42
CA LEU A 169 -19.31 15.12 19.53
C LEU A 169 -19.67 14.67 20.94
N ASP A 170 -18.75 14.00 21.64
CA ASP A 170 -18.98 13.55 23.01
C ASP A 170 -19.01 14.74 24.00
N GLU A 171 -18.27 15.81 23.72
CA GLU A 171 -18.35 17.07 24.47
C GLU A 171 -19.66 17.82 24.18
N LYS A 172 -20.01 18.00 22.90
CA LYS A 172 -21.23 18.69 22.47
C LYS A 172 -21.72 18.15 21.13
N PHE A 173 -22.92 17.61 21.14
CA PHE A 173 -23.54 17.10 19.92
C PHE A 173 -23.79 18.22 18.90
N SER A 174 -23.42 17.95 17.64
CA SER A 174 -23.71 18.78 16.49
C SER A 174 -23.99 17.88 15.28
N ARG A 175 -25.11 18.11 14.58
CA ARG A 175 -25.50 17.29 13.43
C ARG A 175 -24.45 17.31 12.33
N TRP A 176 -23.84 18.47 12.07
CA TRP A 176 -22.78 18.61 11.06
C TRP A 176 -21.51 17.85 11.45
N ILE A 177 -21.10 17.95 12.71
CA ILE A 177 -19.94 17.18 13.21
C ILE A 177 -20.25 15.68 13.17
N PHE A 178 -21.49 15.28 13.45
CA PHE A 178 -21.92 13.89 13.38
C PHE A 178 -21.82 13.36 11.95
N LEU A 179 -22.33 14.10 10.97
CA LEU A 179 -22.22 13.74 9.55
C LEU A 179 -20.77 13.65 9.11
N LEU A 180 -19.93 14.62 9.44
CA LEU A 180 -18.49 14.58 9.10
C LEU A 180 -17.77 13.42 9.77
N CYS A 181 -18.10 13.10 11.03
CA CYS A 181 -17.53 11.97 11.75
C CYS A 181 -17.91 10.64 11.08
N VAL A 182 -19.20 10.49 10.75
CA VAL A 182 -19.74 9.34 10.04
C VAL A 182 -19.11 9.19 8.66
N LEU A 183 -18.98 10.26 7.88
CA LEU A 183 -18.30 10.24 6.59
C LEU A 183 -16.83 9.85 6.75
N SER A 184 -16.15 10.39 7.77
CA SER A 184 -14.74 10.10 8.01
C SER A 184 -14.45 8.62 8.26
N PHE A 185 -15.37 7.92 8.94
CA PHE A 185 -15.25 6.47 9.14
C PHE A 185 -15.86 5.65 8.00
N GLY A 186 -16.99 6.08 7.45
CA GLY A 186 -17.77 5.35 6.45
C GLY A 186 -17.04 5.17 5.12
N ILE A 187 -16.26 6.16 4.70
CA ILE A 187 -15.52 6.10 3.43
C ILE A 187 -14.20 5.32 3.53
N LEU A 188 -13.72 4.99 4.74
CA LEU A 188 -12.43 4.33 4.93
C LEU A 188 -12.33 3.02 4.16
N ILE A 189 -13.44 2.29 4.01
CA ILE A 189 -13.45 1.01 3.28
C ILE A 189 -13.00 1.16 1.82
N GLU A 190 -13.33 2.28 1.17
CA GLU A 190 -12.95 2.58 -0.22
C GLU A 190 -11.58 3.26 -0.33
N ILE A 191 -11.09 3.90 0.73
CA ILE A 191 -9.71 4.42 0.74
C ILE A 191 -8.73 3.28 1.00
N LYS A 192 -9.04 2.45 1.98
CA LYS A 192 -8.27 1.27 2.35
C LYS A 192 -9.15 0.31 3.15
N VAL A 193 -9.48 -0.84 2.57
CA VAL A 193 -10.37 -1.83 3.19
C VAL A 193 -9.94 -2.22 4.62
N TYR A 194 -8.63 -2.35 4.86
CA TYR A 194 -8.07 -2.66 6.18
C TYR A 194 -8.36 -1.58 7.23
N ALA A 195 -8.32 -0.30 6.85
CA ALA A 195 -8.70 0.80 7.74
C ALA A 195 -10.19 0.72 8.08
N GLY A 196 -11.03 0.51 7.07
CA GLY A 196 -12.48 0.42 7.22
C GLY A 196 -12.89 -0.68 8.17
N ILE A 197 -12.37 -1.90 7.97
CA ILE A 197 -12.66 -3.07 8.83
C ILE A 197 -12.24 -2.79 10.28
N LEU A 198 -11.01 -2.31 10.49
CA LEU A 198 -10.52 -2.04 11.84
C LEU A 198 -11.28 -0.91 12.53
N ALA A 199 -11.56 0.19 11.82
CA ALA A 199 -12.28 1.33 12.38
C ALA A 199 -13.73 0.97 12.74
N LEU A 200 -14.45 0.27 11.85
CA LEU A 200 -15.81 -0.20 12.14
C LEU A 200 -15.82 -1.22 13.29
N GLY A 201 -14.86 -2.14 13.34
CA GLY A 201 -14.72 -3.07 14.47
C GLY A 201 -14.46 -2.37 15.80
N GLY A 202 -13.55 -1.38 15.82
CA GLY A 202 -13.28 -0.55 17.01
C GLY A 202 -14.50 0.27 17.45
N LEU A 203 -15.21 0.89 16.50
CA LEU A 203 -16.45 1.62 16.76
C LEU A 203 -17.57 0.71 17.27
N MET A 204 -17.66 -0.53 16.77
CA MET A 204 -18.62 -1.51 17.26
C MET A 204 -18.36 -1.84 18.73
N VAL A 205 -17.11 -2.18 19.08
CA VAL A 205 -16.75 -2.51 20.47
C VAL A 205 -16.98 -1.32 21.40
N ALA A 206 -16.49 -0.14 21.03
CA ALA A 206 -16.69 1.08 21.83
C ALA A 206 -18.17 1.50 21.89
N GLY A 207 -18.93 1.29 20.83
CA GLY A 207 -20.36 1.57 20.74
C GLY A 207 -21.18 0.66 21.64
N VAL A 208 -20.92 -0.65 21.60
CA VAL A 208 -21.57 -1.64 22.49
C VAL A 208 -21.23 -1.35 23.94
N TYR A 209 -19.95 -1.09 24.25
CA TYR A 209 -19.52 -0.71 25.59
C TYR A 209 -20.27 0.55 26.08
N SER A 210 -20.27 1.61 25.29
CA SER A 210 -20.91 2.89 25.64
C SER A 210 -22.43 2.73 25.81
N LEU A 211 -23.07 1.88 24.99
CA LEU A 211 -24.51 1.62 25.09
C LEU A 211 -24.88 0.81 26.34
N ILE A 212 -24.14 -0.26 26.63
CA ILE A 212 -24.47 -1.19 27.72
C ILE A 212 -24.03 -0.63 29.07
N ILE A 213 -22.79 -0.16 29.16
CA ILE A 213 -22.15 0.24 30.42
C ILE A 213 -22.45 1.70 30.74
N GLU A 214 -22.24 2.60 29.78
CA GLU A 214 -22.40 4.04 30.02
C GLU A 214 -23.81 4.56 29.70
N ARG A 215 -24.68 3.71 29.12
CA ARG A 215 -26.03 4.06 28.65
C ARG A 215 -26.07 5.21 27.64
N LYS A 216 -25.00 5.39 26.85
CA LYS A 216 -24.88 6.41 25.81
C LYS A 216 -24.94 5.77 24.42
N SER A 217 -25.76 6.34 23.53
CA SER A 217 -25.99 5.79 22.18
C SER A 217 -25.18 6.46 21.07
N LEU A 218 -24.33 7.44 21.38
CA LEU A 218 -23.65 8.25 20.35
C LEU A 218 -22.73 7.40 19.47
N ILE A 219 -21.79 6.65 20.06
CA ILE A 219 -20.78 5.89 19.30
C ILE A 219 -21.44 4.78 18.49
N ILE A 220 -22.43 4.09 19.05
CA ILE A 220 -23.14 3.03 18.31
C ILE A 220 -23.97 3.59 17.13
N LYS A 221 -24.51 4.81 17.24
CA LYS A 221 -25.15 5.52 16.11
C LYS A 221 -24.14 5.88 15.03
N VAL A 222 -22.94 6.35 15.41
CA VAL A 222 -21.84 6.59 14.46
C VAL A 222 -21.48 5.29 13.74
N PHE A 223 -21.33 4.17 14.48
CA PHE A 223 -21.05 2.85 13.92
C PHE A 223 -22.09 2.45 12.87
N PHE A 224 -23.38 2.38 13.21
CA PHE A 224 -24.40 1.92 12.27
C PHE A 224 -24.53 2.83 11.05
N THR A 225 -24.41 4.14 11.21
CA THR A 225 -24.51 5.07 10.08
C THR A 225 -23.27 4.96 9.18
N ALA A 226 -22.07 4.85 9.76
CA ALA A 226 -20.84 4.64 9.00
C ALA A 226 -20.87 3.29 8.27
N LEU A 227 -21.39 2.23 8.91
CA LEU A 227 -21.55 0.91 8.33
C LEU A 227 -22.46 0.93 7.10
N ILE A 228 -23.60 1.62 7.19
CA ILE A 228 -24.52 1.79 6.04
C ILE A 228 -23.81 2.49 4.88
N ILE A 229 -23.07 3.57 5.14
CA ILE A 229 -22.31 4.28 4.10
C ILE A 229 -21.25 3.36 3.51
N SER A 230 -20.47 2.65 4.35
CA SER A 230 -19.43 1.71 3.89
C SER A 230 -20.02 0.64 2.99
N PHE A 231 -21.15 0.02 3.35
CA PHE A 231 -21.79 -0.97 2.48
C PHE A 231 -22.32 -0.34 1.17
N ALA A 232 -22.93 0.83 1.24
CA ALA A 232 -23.48 1.50 0.07
C ALA A 232 -22.42 1.81 -1.00
N ILE A 233 -21.20 2.18 -0.57
CA ILE A 233 -20.09 2.47 -1.49
C ILE A 233 -19.26 1.26 -1.87
N TYR A 234 -19.18 0.23 -1.01
CA TYR A 234 -18.34 -0.95 -1.23
C TYR A 234 -18.97 -1.99 -2.17
N ILE A 235 -20.27 -2.24 -2.01
CA ILE A 235 -20.99 -3.28 -2.76
C ILE A 235 -20.91 -3.12 -4.28
N PRO A 236 -21.02 -1.90 -4.88
CA PRO A 236 -20.96 -1.73 -6.32
C PRO A 236 -19.70 -2.31 -6.98
N PHE A 237 -18.56 -2.26 -6.30
CA PHE A 237 -17.24 -2.63 -6.86
C PHE A 237 -16.72 -3.99 -6.36
N ASN A 238 -17.36 -4.63 -5.38
CA ASN A 238 -16.81 -5.81 -4.69
C ASN A 238 -17.81 -6.98 -4.57
N LYS A 239 -18.65 -7.19 -5.58
CA LYS A 239 -19.72 -8.22 -5.55
C LYS A 239 -19.22 -9.67 -5.53
N LEU A 240 -17.97 -9.93 -5.92
CA LEU A 240 -17.41 -11.27 -6.13
C LEU A 240 -16.22 -11.60 -5.20
N SER A 241 -15.99 -10.82 -4.15
CA SER A 241 -14.76 -10.88 -3.32
C SER A 241 -14.68 -12.07 -2.33
N GLY A 242 -15.40 -13.17 -2.56
CA GLY A 242 -15.67 -14.22 -1.57
C GLY A 242 -14.47 -15.08 -1.15
N SER A 243 -13.40 -15.14 -1.93
CA SER A 243 -12.24 -16.04 -1.69
C SER A 243 -10.91 -15.31 -1.44
N LEU A 244 -10.89 -14.00 -1.22
CA LEU A 244 -9.63 -13.24 -1.14
C LEU A 244 -8.73 -13.62 0.06
N ILE A 245 -9.27 -14.18 1.15
CA ILE A 245 -8.52 -14.44 2.38
C ILE A 245 -8.44 -15.93 2.68
N ALA A 246 -7.21 -16.46 2.78
CA ALA A 246 -6.91 -17.83 3.14
C ALA A 246 -6.58 -17.96 4.64
N TRP A 247 -7.09 -19.02 5.28
CA TRP A 247 -6.68 -19.43 6.63
C TRP A 247 -5.29 -20.07 6.58
N GLN A 248 -4.27 -19.30 6.95
CA GLN A 248 -2.87 -19.73 6.99
C GLN A 248 -2.22 -19.25 8.30
N PRO A 249 -2.58 -19.86 9.43
CA PRO A 249 -2.13 -19.39 10.73
C PRO A 249 -0.61 -19.46 10.83
N PHE A 250 -0.03 -18.39 11.38
CA PHE A 250 1.38 -18.18 11.63
C PHE A 250 2.27 -18.12 10.38
N TRP A 251 1.70 -17.94 9.18
CA TRP A 251 2.47 -17.84 7.94
C TRP A 251 3.56 -16.75 8.00
N PHE A 252 3.24 -15.56 8.53
CA PHE A 252 4.25 -14.49 8.69
C PHE A 252 5.33 -14.86 9.70
N LEU A 253 4.99 -15.63 10.74
CA LEU A 253 5.99 -16.08 11.73
C LEU A 253 6.95 -17.08 11.10
N GLU A 254 6.41 -18.09 10.41
CA GLU A 254 7.17 -19.14 9.72
C GLU A 254 8.07 -18.54 8.63
N SER A 255 7.51 -17.70 7.75
CA SER A 255 8.27 -17.06 6.67
C SER A 255 9.29 -16.04 7.19
N MET A 256 9.01 -15.33 8.29
CA MET A 256 9.98 -14.41 8.91
C MET A 256 11.26 -15.12 9.33
N VAL A 257 11.16 -16.32 9.89
CA VAL A 257 12.33 -17.11 10.32
C VAL A 257 12.87 -18.01 9.20
N GLY A 258 12.08 -18.32 8.17
CA GLY A 258 12.48 -19.17 7.04
C GLY A 258 13.17 -18.43 5.90
N ALA A 259 12.75 -17.20 5.59
CA ALA A 259 13.26 -16.44 4.45
C ALA A 259 14.57 -15.71 4.78
N SER A 260 15.56 -15.78 3.87
CA SER A 260 16.92 -15.26 4.07
C SER A 260 17.01 -13.73 4.04
N ASP A 261 16.06 -13.05 3.40
CA ASP A 261 15.91 -11.60 3.35
C ASP A 261 15.14 -11.02 4.56
N ARG A 262 14.68 -11.88 5.47
CA ARG A 262 13.95 -11.52 6.70
C ARG A 262 14.79 -11.80 7.94
N PHE A 263 14.12 -11.94 9.09
CA PHE A 263 14.78 -12.30 10.34
C PHE A 263 15.59 -13.59 10.23
N TYR A 264 15.27 -14.54 9.36
CA TYR A 264 16.08 -15.72 9.04
C TYR A 264 16.74 -16.43 10.24
N ALA A 265 16.02 -17.35 10.88
CA ALA A 265 16.53 -18.22 11.93
C ALA A 265 16.29 -19.68 11.54
N PRO A 266 17.10 -20.28 10.66
CA PRO A 266 16.81 -21.57 10.03
C PRO A 266 16.60 -22.70 11.04
N LYS A 267 17.39 -22.75 12.12
CA LYS A 267 17.18 -23.74 13.21
C LYS A 267 15.83 -23.59 13.92
N LEU A 268 15.34 -22.36 14.08
CA LEU A 268 14.02 -22.11 14.66
C LEU A 268 12.92 -22.46 13.65
N ALA A 269 13.12 -22.17 12.36
CA ALA A 269 12.22 -22.57 11.29
C ALA A 269 12.08 -24.10 11.21
N GLU A 270 13.19 -24.83 11.22
CA GLU A 270 13.23 -26.30 11.26
C GLU A 270 12.52 -26.84 12.50
N ALA A 271 12.75 -26.24 13.68
CA ALA A 271 12.07 -26.63 14.91
C ALA A 271 10.55 -26.38 14.84
N MET A 272 10.11 -25.25 14.29
CA MET A 272 8.69 -24.94 14.10
C MET A 272 8.00 -25.95 13.16
N LEU A 273 8.66 -26.33 12.06
CA LEU A 273 8.16 -27.35 11.13
C LEU A 273 8.08 -28.74 11.78
N ALA A 274 9.11 -29.12 12.56
CA ALA A 274 9.12 -30.39 13.28
C ALA A 274 8.03 -30.46 14.35
N TYR A 275 7.80 -29.37 15.10
CA TYR A 275 6.78 -29.36 16.16
C TYR A 275 5.36 -29.15 15.64
N LYS A 276 5.18 -28.61 14.43
CA LYS A 276 3.88 -28.53 13.75
C LYS A 276 3.38 -29.91 13.30
N SER A 277 4.30 -30.82 12.96
CA SER A 277 3.99 -32.17 12.47
C SER A 277 3.96 -33.25 13.56
N GLN A 278 4.29 -32.91 14.81
CA GLN A 278 4.36 -33.86 15.93
C GLN A 278 3.46 -33.42 17.10
N PRO A 279 2.94 -34.34 17.93
CA PRO A 279 2.08 -34.02 19.08
C PRO A 279 2.87 -33.48 20.29
N VAL A 280 3.84 -32.59 20.08
CA VAL A 280 4.69 -32.02 21.14
C VAL A 280 4.26 -30.59 21.48
N ILE A 281 3.10 -30.47 22.12
CA ILE A 281 2.41 -29.19 22.38
C ILE A 281 3.31 -28.18 23.10
N GLY A 282 4.06 -28.60 24.12
CA GLY A 282 4.92 -27.69 24.89
C GLY A 282 6.01 -27.03 24.03
N LYS A 283 6.65 -27.81 23.15
CA LYS A 283 7.69 -27.29 22.24
C LYS A 283 7.08 -26.45 21.11
N PHE A 284 5.90 -26.83 20.62
CA PHE A 284 5.13 -26.04 19.66
C PHE A 284 4.80 -24.65 20.24
N VAL A 285 4.18 -24.59 21.42
CA VAL A 285 3.82 -23.32 22.07
C VAL A 285 5.06 -22.47 22.34
N LEU A 286 6.16 -23.07 22.78
CA LEU A 286 7.40 -22.34 23.02
C LEU A 286 7.99 -21.75 21.73
N ALA A 287 8.08 -22.53 20.64
CA ALA A 287 8.69 -22.08 19.39
C ALA A 287 7.84 -20.99 18.71
N TYR A 288 6.52 -21.18 18.61
CA TYR A 288 5.63 -20.18 18.03
C TYR A 288 5.47 -18.96 18.94
N GLY A 289 5.43 -19.16 20.27
CA GLY A 289 5.39 -18.07 21.24
C GLY A 289 6.65 -17.19 21.18
N LEU A 290 7.83 -17.79 21.12
CA LEU A 290 9.09 -17.06 20.93
C LEU A 290 9.09 -16.28 19.61
N THR A 291 8.68 -16.92 18.52
CA THR A 291 8.65 -16.29 17.19
C THR A 291 7.63 -15.15 17.14
N PHE A 292 6.47 -15.31 17.79
CA PHE A 292 5.48 -14.25 17.93
C PHE A 292 6.01 -13.07 18.75
N VAL A 293 6.73 -13.32 19.85
CA VAL A 293 7.40 -12.26 20.62
C VAL A 293 8.44 -11.54 19.77
N LEU A 294 9.26 -12.26 19.00
CA LEU A 294 10.22 -11.66 18.07
C LEU A 294 9.53 -10.81 17.01
N PHE A 295 8.42 -11.29 16.44
CA PHE A 295 7.63 -10.55 15.46
C PHE A 295 7.07 -9.25 16.06
N ILE A 296 6.47 -9.30 17.27
CA ILE A 296 5.88 -8.14 17.93
C ILE A 296 6.95 -7.14 18.39
N VAL A 297 7.94 -7.59 19.17
CA VAL A 297 8.98 -6.71 19.72
C VAL A 297 9.87 -6.17 18.60
N GLY A 298 10.23 -7.02 17.64
CA GLY A 298 11.03 -6.65 16.48
C GLY A 298 10.38 -5.56 15.67
N ASN A 299 9.08 -5.69 15.35
CA ASN A 299 8.36 -4.65 14.63
C ASN A 299 8.09 -3.39 15.48
N MET A 300 7.60 -3.54 16.71
CA MET A 300 7.21 -2.38 17.52
C MET A 300 8.42 -1.52 17.89
N GLY A 301 9.61 -2.11 18.04
CA GLY A 301 10.79 -1.37 18.47
C GLY A 301 10.54 -0.70 19.82
N THR A 302 10.91 0.57 19.93
CA THR A 302 10.63 1.40 21.12
C THR A 302 9.14 1.67 21.35
N ARG A 303 8.25 1.40 20.38
CA ARG A 303 6.79 1.55 20.57
C ARG A 303 6.21 0.48 21.49
N ILE A 304 7.00 -0.51 21.90
CA ILE A 304 6.60 -1.49 22.92
C ILE A 304 6.29 -0.83 24.28
N LEU A 305 6.79 0.39 24.49
CA LEU A 305 6.52 1.19 25.70
C LEU A 305 5.04 1.45 25.95
N PHE A 306 4.17 1.32 24.93
CA PHE A 306 2.73 1.40 25.11
C PHE A 306 2.19 0.40 26.16
N LEU A 307 2.86 -0.75 26.35
CA LEU A 307 2.48 -1.77 27.35
C LEU A 307 2.58 -1.25 28.80
N LEU A 308 3.37 -0.20 29.04
CA LEU A 308 3.45 0.44 30.35
C LEU A 308 2.18 1.25 30.69
N ARG A 309 1.31 1.47 29.71
CA ARG A 309 0.00 2.09 29.91
C ARG A 309 -0.99 1.04 30.42
N LYS A 310 -1.48 1.24 31.63
CA LYS A 310 -2.62 0.47 32.15
C LYS A 310 -3.88 0.84 31.36
N ILE A 311 -4.59 -0.17 30.85
CA ILE A 311 -5.87 0.00 30.18
C ILE A 311 -6.89 0.54 31.18
N ARG A 312 -7.58 1.61 30.78
CA ARG A 312 -8.62 2.29 31.55
C ARG A 312 -9.95 2.01 30.88
N LEU A 313 -10.73 1.11 31.46
CA LEU A 313 -12.03 0.74 30.93
C LEU A 313 -13.04 1.90 30.92
N ASN A 314 -12.76 3.02 31.60
CA ASN A 314 -13.57 4.24 31.52
C ASN A 314 -13.12 5.23 30.43
N ASP A 315 -12.06 4.91 29.67
CA ASP A 315 -11.57 5.75 28.57
C ASP A 315 -12.05 5.19 27.23
N LYS A 316 -13.12 5.79 26.69
CA LYS A 316 -13.72 5.39 25.40
C LYS A 316 -12.72 5.32 24.25
N VAL A 317 -11.71 6.19 24.26
CA VAL A 317 -10.67 6.18 23.23
C VAL A 317 -9.84 4.92 23.33
N GLU A 318 -9.50 4.49 24.55
CA GLU A 318 -8.80 3.22 24.76
C GLU A 318 -9.66 2.02 24.35
N ILE A 319 -10.96 2.03 24.69
CA ILE A 319 -11.90 0.97 24.31
C ILE A 319 -12.07 0.87 22.79
N LEU A 320 -11.87 1.97 22.05
CA LEU A 320 -11.85 1.96 20.59
C LEU A 320 -10.49 1.49 20.04
N ILE A 321 -9.38 2.01 20.56
CA ILE A 321 -8.03 1.79 20.01
C ILE A 321 -7.50 0.39 20.31
N TYR A 322 -7.70 -0.16 21.52
CA TYR A 322 -7.13 -1.47 21.86
C TYR A 322 -7.69 -2.62 21.00
N PRO A 323 -9.00 -2.69 20.69
CA PRO A 323 -9.51 -3.65 19.72
C PRO A 323 -8.90 -3.49 18.32
N ILE A 324 -8.64 -2.26 17.86
CA ILE A 324 -7.94 -2.03 16.59
C ILE A 324 -6.52 -2.62 16.64
N ILE A 325 -5.76 -2.35 17.71
CA ILE A 325 -4.42 -2.90 17.89
C ILE A 325 -4.47 -4.43 17.90
N ALA A 326 -5.41 -5.02 18.65
CA ALA A 326 -5.55 -6.46 18.78
C ALA A 326 -5.94 -7.11 17.44
N ALA A 327 -6.98 -6.60 16.76
CA ALA A 327 -7.40 -7.10 15.46
C ALA A 327 -6.30 -6.94 14.40
N GLY A 328 -5.60 -5.80 14.39
CA GLY A 328 -4.48 -5.56 13.48
C GLY A 328 -3.29 -6.48 13.70
N ILE A 329 -3.16 -7.11 14.88
CA ILE A 329 -2.18 -8.17 15.15
C ILE A 329 -2.74 -9.55 14.80
N ILE A 330 -3.96 -9.85 15.26
CA ILE A 330 -4.57 -11.18 15.16
C ILE A 330 -4.86 -11.55 13.70
N ILE A 331 -5.44 -10.64 12.92
CA ILE A 331 -5.82 -10.92 11.53
C ILE A 331 -4.62 -11.37 10.69
N PRO A 332 -3.52 -10.60 10.59
CA PRO A 332 -2.34 -11.07 9.84
C PRO A 332 -1.66 -12.27 10.49
N THR A 333 -1.82 -12.52 11.78
CA THR A 333 -1.26 -13.74 12.40
C THR A 333 -2.03 -15.01 11.96
N LEU A 334 -3.30 -14.88 11.57
CA LEU A 334 -4.16 -16.03 11.25
C LEU A 334 -4.44 -16.21 9.77
N PHE A 335 -4.36 -15.12 8.99
CA PHE A 335 -4.84 -15.08 7.62
C PHE A 335 -3.81 -14.47 6.67
N VAL A 336 -3.85 -14.89 5.41
CA VAL A 336 -3.05 -14.35 4.31
C VAL A 336 -3.98 -14.11 3.12
N GLN A 337 -3.79 -13.00 2.39
CA GLN A 337 -4.58 -12.71 1.19
C GLN A 337 -3.99 -13.50 0.01
N GLU A 338 -4.86 -14.06 -0.82
CA GLU A 338 -4.46 -14.65 -2.10
C GLU A 338 -3.80 -13.57 -3.01
N GLY A 339 -2.90 -14.00 -3.88
CA GLY A 339 -2.09 -13.13 -4.74
C GLY A 339 -0.86 -12.52 -4.03
N THR A 340 -1.04 -11.82 -2.90
CA THR A 340 0.10 -11.23 -2.17
C THR A 340 -0.09 -11.16 -0.64
N PRO A 341 0.83 -11.74 0.15
CA PRO A 341 0.83 -11.58 1.61
C PRO A 341 1.03 -10.11 2.06
N TRP A 342 1.61 -9.25 1.22
CA TRP A 342 1.80 -7.83 1.51
C TRP A 342 0.51 -7.08 1.78
N ASN A 343 -0.63 -7.63 1.39
CA ASN A 343 -1.95 -7.06 1.61
C ASN A 343 -2.45 -7.29 3.04
N THR A 344 -2.42 -8.52 3.56
CA THR A 344 -2.90 -8.77 4.93
C THR A 344 -2.00 -8.18 6.01
N ILE A 345 -0.68 -8.09 5.78
CA ILE A 345 0.21 -7.46 6.76
C ILE A 345 -0.13 -5.98 7.01
N GLN A 346 -0.85 -5.31 6.09
CA GLN A 346 -1.22 -3.90 6.25
C GLN A 346 -2.20 -3.66 7.41
N PHE A 347 -2.93 -4.68 7.86
CA PHE A 347 -3.70 -4.61 9.11
C PHE A 347 -2.79 -4.24 10.30
N PHE A 348 -1.58 -4.78 10.34
CA PHE A 348 -0.61 -4.54 11.41
C PHE A 348 -0.03 -3.12 11.38
N TYR A 349 -0.09 -2.42 10.24
CA TYR A 349 0.37 -1.03 10.12
C TYR A 349 -0.47 -0.10 11.01
N TYR A 350 -1.76 -0.37 11.16
CA TYR A 350 -2.63 0.39 12.08
C TYR A 350 -2.31 0.08 13.54
N SER A 351 -1.95 -1.16 13.88
CA SER A 351 -1.46 -1.49 15.22
C SER A 351 -0.16 -0.74 15.53
N LEU A 352 0.77 -0.68 14.58
CA LEU A 352 2.00 0.10 14.71
C LEU A 352 1.72 1.61 14.87
N PHE A 353 0.77 2.15 14.11
CA PHE A 353 0.36 3.55 14.21
C PHE A 353 -0.25 3.88 15.58
N PHE A 354 -1.20 3.09 16.07
CA PHE A 354 -1.82 3.36 17.36
C PHE A 354 -0.88 3.09 18.55
N THR A 355 0.02 2.11 18.44
CA THR A 355 1.06 1.89 19.47
C THR A 355 2.10 3.03 19.47
N SER A 356 2.38 3.68 18.34
CA SER A 356 3.13 4.95 18.31
C SER A 356 2.44 6.03 19.14
N ILE A 357 1.14 6.23 18.92
CA ILE A 357 0.35 7.22 19.69
C ILE A 357 0.42 6.90 21.18
N LEU A 358 0.10 5.68 21.59
CA LEU A 358 0.05 5.28 23.00
C LEU A 358 1.42 5.38 23.68
N SER A 359 2.49 4.99 23.00
CA SER A 359 3.88 5.15 23.51
C SER A 359 4.24 6.60 23.75
N GLY A 360 3.83 7.49 22.83
CA GLY A 360 3.99 8.93 23.00
C GLY A 360 3.28 9.46 24.24
N VAL A 361 2.06 8.98 24.52
CA VAL A 361 1.35 9.36 25.74
C VAL A 361 2.04 8.84 27.00
N VAL A 362 2.61 7.63 26.98
CA VAL A 362 3.38 7.07 28.11
C VAL A 362 4.57 7.96 28.43
N ILE A 363 5.42 8.25 27.43
CA ILE A 363 6.61 9.09 27.61
C ILE A 363 6.23 10.52 27.98
N GLY A 364 5.17 11.08 27.38
CA GLY A 364 4.69 12.44 27.65
C GLY A 364 4.24 12.63 29.09
N LYS A 365 3.70 11.59 29.74
CA LYS A 365 3.32 11.59 31.16
C LYS A 365 4.51 11.50 32.12
N TRP A 366 5.71 11.16 31.65
CA TRP A 366 6.91 11.16 32.49
C TRP A 366 7.39 12.61 32.68
N THR A 367 6.77 13.28 33.64
CA THR A 367 6.95 14.71 33.93
C THR A 367 8.06 15.00 34.95
N LYS A 368 8.55 14.01 35.71
CA LYS A 368 9.66 14.21 36.64
C LYS A 368 10.95 14.52 35.88
N SER A 369 11.43 15.75 35.96
CA SER A 369 12.72 16.20 35.39
C SER A 369 13.92 15.66 36.19
N SER A 370 14.04 14.34 36.28
CA SER A 370 15.24 13.70 36.84
C SER A 370 16.26 13.42 35.75
N ARG A 371 17.55 13.35 36.12
CA ARG A 371 18.62 12.89 35.22
C ARG A 371 18.29 11.54 34.57
N LEU A 372 17.63 10.65 35.32
CA LEU A 372 17.17 9.36 34.82
C LEU A 372 16.07 9.50 33.74
N SER A 373 15.07 10.37 33.93
CA SER A 373 14.04 10.58 32.91
C SER A 373 14.61 11.17 31.63
N ALA A 374 15.56 12.10 31.74
CA ALA A 374 16.29 12.63 30.59
C ALA A 374 17.07 11.53 29.87
N PHE A 375 17.84 10.72 30.60
CA PHE A 375 18.59 9.59 30.04
C PHE A 375 17.68 8.60 29.28
N ILE A 376 16.55 8.20 29.87
CA ILE A 376 15.62 7.27 29.21
C ILE A 376 15.02 7.89 27.94
N LYS A 377 14.63 9.17 27.96
CA LYS A 377 14.11 9.86 26.76
C LYS A 377 15.16 9.93 25.65
N THR A 378 16.41 10.23 26.00
CA THR A 378 17.53 10.22 25.05
C THR A 378 17.74 8.82 24.48
N LEU A 379 17.74 7.78 25.32
CA LEU A 379 17.89 6.40 24.87
C LEU A 379 16.75 5.98 23.93
N VAL A 380 15.50 6.36 24.24
CA VAL A 380 14.36 6.12 23.36
C VAL A 380 14.59 6.77 21.99
N ILE A 381 14.96 8.06 21.94
CA ILE A 381 15.25 8.76 20.69
C ILE A 381 16.33 8.03 19.89
N LEU A 382 17.45 7.67 20.53
CA LEU A 382 18.58 6.98 19.90
C LEU A 382 18.21 5.60 19.35
N LEU A 383 17.26 4.90 19.98
CA LEU A 383 16.81 3.58 19.53
C LEU A 383 15.66 3.66 18.50
N THR A 384 14.89 4.75 18.47
CA THR A 384 13.78 4.95 17.53
C THR A 384 14.25 5.40 16.15
N ILE A 385 15.20 6.34 16.10
CA ILE A 385 15.61 7.04 14.87
C ILE A 385 16.34 6.17 13.82
N PRO A 386 17.21 5.19 14.17
CA PRO A 386 18.06 4.49 13.21
C PRO A 386 17.32 3.95 11.98
N THR A 387 16.21 3.24 12.18
CA THR A 387 15.39 2.69 11.08
C THR A 387 14.98 3.77 10.09
N THR A 388 14.56 4.95 10.57
CA THR A 388 14.16 6.06 9.70
C THR A 388 15.34 6.60 8.89
N ILE A 389 16.49 6.85 9.54
CA ILE A 389 17.67 7.39 8.87
C ILE A 389 18.18 6.43 7.79
N PHE A 390 18.36 5.16 8.12
CA PHE A 390 18.95 4.19 7.20
C PHE A 390 17.99 3.84 6.06
N THR A 391 16.69 3.68 6.32
CA THR A 391 15.72 3.51 5.23
C THR A 391 15.71 4.72 4.29
N LEU A 392 15.70 5.96 4.82
CA LEU A 392 15.76 7.15 3.97
C LEU A 392 17.02 7.14 3.10
N LYS A 393 18.19 6.94 3.72
CA LYS A 393 19.48 6.97 3.03
C LYS A 393 19.60 5.87 1.98
N ASP A 394 19.31 4.63 2.37
CA ASP A 394 19.69 3.43 1.61
C ASP A 394 18.58 2.97 0.65
N VAL A 395 17.33 3.45 0.83
CA VAL A 395 16.19 3.07 -0.03
C VAL A 395 15.63 4.27 -0.81
N TYR A 396 15.44 5.42 -0.16
CA TYR A 396 14.63 6.52 -0.75
C TYR A 396 15.42 7.73 -1.25
N LEU A 397 16.66 7.90 -0.79
CA LEU A 397 17.56 9.01 -1.14
C LEU A 397 18.78 8.54 -1.93
N THR A 398 18.77 7.31 -2.44
CA THR A 398 19.81 6.80 -3.33
C THR A 398 19.92 7.66 -4.59
N GLU A 399 21.13 7.85 -5.09
CA GLU A 399 21.35 8.61 -6.33
C GLU A 399 20.67 7.93 -7.52
N LYS A 400 20.82 6.61 -7.58
CA LYS A 400 20.33 5.74 -8.64
C LYS A 400 18.95 5.17 -8.29
N PRO A 401 17.91 5.40 -9.12
CA PRO A 401 16.61 4.76 -8.93
C PRO A 401 16.72 3.25 -9.23
N PRO A 402 15.97 2.40 -8.50
CA PRO A 402 15.81 0.99 -8.84
C PRO A 402 15.18 0.76 -10.22
N ALA A 403 14.21 1.58 -10.59
CA ALA A 403 13.45 1.45 -11.83
C ALA A 403 13.32 2.78 -12.58
N VAL A 404 13.23 2.74 -13.91
CA VAL A 404 13.10 3.92 -14.77
C VAL A 404 12.09 3.70 -15.88
N LEU A 405 11.39 4.76 -16.32
CA LEU A 405 10.72 4.80 -17.61
C LEU A 405 11.67 5.53 -18.58
N PRO A 406 12.31 4.84 -19.54
CA PRO A 406 13.25 5.46 -20.47
C PRO A 406 12.65 6.64 -21.23
N ALA A 407 13.49 7.59 -21.63
CA ALA A 407 13.05 8.79 -22.35
C ALA A 407 12.41 8.44 -23.71
N THR A 408 12.92 7.43 -24.38
CA THR A 408 12.42 6.88 -25.65
C THR A 408 11.04 6.25 -25.50
N GLU A 409 10.81 5.48 -24.43
CA GLU A 409 9.48 4.97 -24.07
C GLU A 409 8.54 6.12 -23.68
N THR A 410 9.01 7.10 -22.90
CA THR A 410 8.22 8.28 -22.52
C THR A 410 7.73 9.06 -23.74
N GLU A 411 8.60 9.25 -24.75
CA GLU A 411 8.26 9.89 -26.02
C GLU A 411 7.16 9.12 -26.76
N ALA A 412 7.30 7.79 -26.89
CA ALA A 412 6.34 6.93 -27.55
C ALA A 412 4.97 6.92 -26.84
N LEU A 413 4.95 6.84 -25.51
CA LEU A 413 3.72 6.84 -24.72
C LEU A 413 3.00 8.20 -24.77
N ASN A 414 3.76 9.31 -24.78
CA ASN A 414 3.21 10.65 -25.01
C ASN A 414 2.69 10.82 -26.45
N PHE A 415 3.28 10.14 -27.43
CA PHE A 415 2.73 10.08 -28.78
C PHE A 415 1.39 9.32 -28.80
N ILE A 416 1.30 8.15 -28.16
CA ILE A 416 0.08 7.33 -28.07
C ILE A 416 -1.05 8.09 -27.33
N SER A 417 -0.72 8.84 -26.27
CA SER A 417 -1.73 9.56 -25.48
C SER A 417 -2.51 10.59 -26.30
N ARG A 418 -1.91 11.12 -27.36
CA ARG A 418 -2.50 12.09 -28.30
C ARG A 418 -3.29 11.44 -29.43
N GLN A 419 -3.22 10.12 -29.58
CA GLN A 419 -4.01 9.41 -30.57
C GLN A 419 -5.47 9.27 -30.12
N PRO A 420 -6.41 8.98 -31.03
CA PRO A 420 -7.78 8.63 -30.66
C PRO A 420 -7.84 7.46 -29.66
N ASP A 421 -8.97 7.30 -28.95
CA ASP A 421 -9.12 6.18 -28.01
C ASP A 421 -9.15 4.83 -28.72
N GLY A 422 -8.60 3.83 -28.04
CA GLY A 422 -8.51 2.43 -28.49
C GLY A 422 -7.62 1.60 -27.58
N VAL A 423 -7.73 0.28 -27.71
CA VAL A 423 -6.94 -0.67 -26.92
C VAL A 423 -5.53 -0.78 -27.47
N VAL A 424 -4.54 -0.75 -26.57
CA VAL A 424 -3.14 -0.99 -26.90
C VAL A 424 -2.81 -2.46 -26.60
N LEU A 425 -2.21 -3.16 -27.56
CA LEU A 425 -1.58 -4.45 -27.36
C LEU A 425 -0.10 -4.24 -27.04
N THR A 426 0.36 -4.89 -25.97
CA THR A 426 1.74 -4.88 -25.50
C THR A 426 2.28 -6.32 -25.49
N TYR A 427 3.60 -6.44 -25.40
CA TYR A 427 4.23 -7.75 -25.20
C TYR A 427 4.06 -8.19 -23.74
N PRO A 428 3.78 -9.48 -23.45
CA PRO A 428 3.64 -9.96 -22.07
C PRO A 428 4.92 -9.78 -21.26
N PHE A 429 4.78 -9.53 -19.96
CA PHE A 429 5.92 -9.38 -19.05
C PHE A 429 6.81 -10.64 -19.04
N ASP A 430 8.14 -10.44 -19.11
CA ASP A 430 9.14 -11.49 -19.12
C ASP A 430 9.86 -11.60 -17.77
N GLU A 431 9.50 -12.61 -16.99
CA GLU A 431 10.08 -12.88 -15.67
C GLU A 431 11.57 -13.23 -15.73
N VAL A 432 12.04 -13.83 -16.83
CA VAL A 432 13.45 -14.20 -17.00
C VAL A 432 14.29 -12.96 -17.26
N LYS A 433 13.83 -12.05 -18.12
CA LYS A 433 14.48 -10.74 -18.31
C LYS A 433 14.51 -9.96 -17.00
N SER A 434 13.41 -9.93 -16.28
CA SER A 434 13.31 -9.23 -15.00
C SER A 434 14.29 -9.71 -13.93
N LYS A 435 14.45 -11.03 -13.78
CA LYS A 435 15.43 -11.62 -12.84
C LYS A 435 16.88 -11.27 -13.19
N ASN A 436 17.16 -10.99 -14.46
CA ASN A 436 18.50 -10.65 -14.95
C ASN A 436 18.71 -9.15 -15.13
N ALA A 437 17.67 -8.33 -14.92
CA ALA A 437 17.74 -6.89 -15.12
C ALA A 437 18.66 -6.23 -14.10
N VAL A 438 19.48 -5.29 -14.57
CA VAL A 438 20.40 -4.53 -13.72
C VAL A 438 19.78 -3.17 -13.43
N SER A 439 19.68 -2.79 -12.15
CA SER A 439 19.20 -1.45 -11.80
C SER A 439 20.07 -0.37 -12.45
N PRO A 440 19.53 0.73 -12.99
CA PRO A 440 18.09 1.04 -13.04
C PRO A 440 17.45 0.19 -14.13
N SER A 441 16.45 -0.62 -13.77
CA SER A 441 15.77 -1.47 -14.74
C SER A 441 14.64 -0.66 -15.40
N PRO A 442 14.46 -0.75 -16.73
CA PRO A 442 13.25 -0.24 -17.38
C PRO A 442 11.99 -0.79 -16.72
N LEU A 443 10.90 -0.02 -16.63
CA LEU A 443 9.63 -0.48 -16.04
C LEU A 443 9.09 -1.76 -16.69
N SER A 444 9.37 -1.94 -17.99
CA SER A 444 9.05 -3.14 -18.76
C SER A 444 9.78 -4.41 -18.29
N GLU A 445 10.91 -4.27 -17.60
CA GLU A 445 11.73 -5.37 -17.06
C GLU A 445 11.80 -5.37 -15.52
N TYR A 446 11.37 -4.31 -14.84
CA TYR A 446 11.51 -4.21 -13.39
C TYR A 446 10.62 -5.23 -12.65
N VAL A 447 9.33 -5.21 -12.97
CA VAL A 447 8.28 -6.14 -12.53
C VAL A 447 7.12 -5.98 -13.51
N THR A 448 6.13 -6.89 -13.49
CA THR A 448 4.90 -6.65 -14.26
C THR A 448 4.27 -5.34 -13.81
N THR A 449 4.03 -4.39 -14.72
CA THR A 449 3.63 -3.01 -14.38
C THR A 449 2.57 -2.50 -15.35
N ALA A 450 1.83 -1.47 -14.92
CA ALA A 450 0.78 -0.81 -15.69
C ALA A 450 1.28 0.40 -16.49
N TYR A 451 2.56 0.44 -16.88
CA TYR A 451 3.21 1.68 -17.31
C TYR A 451 2.70 2.19 -18.66
N VAL A 452 2.35 1.31 -19.60
CA VAL A 452 1.78 1.76 -20.88
C VAL A 452 0.44 2.42 -20.61
N SER A 453 -0.43 1.79 -19.82
CA SER A 453 -1.71 2.40 -19.45
C SER A 453 -1.54 3.72 -18.67
N ALA A 454 -0.61 3.77 -17.71
CA ALA A 454 -0.37 4.93 -16.87
C ALA A 454 0.07 6.18 -17.66
N PHE A 455 0.98 6.02 -18.63
CA PHE A 455 1.58 7.15 -19.34
C PHE A 455 0.99 7.42 -20.71
N SER A 456 0.28 6.47 -21.32
CA SER A 456 -0.53 6.73 -22.52
C SER A 456 -1.97 7.16 -22.18
N GLY A 457 -2.46 6.82 -20.99
CA GLY A 457 -3.85 6.97 -20.61
C GLY A 457 -4.82 6.11 -21.44
N LYS A 458 -4.32 5.10 -22.16
CA LYS A 458 -5.14 4.17 -22.95
C LYS A 458 -5.40 2.89 -22.17
N GLN A 459 -6.50 2.21 -22.51
CA GLN A 459 -6.69 0.84 -22.05
C GLN A 459 -5.70 -0.08 -22.76
N VAL A 460 -5.15 -1.02 -22.01
CA VAL A 460 -4.24 -2.04 -22.50
C VAL A 460 -4.94 -3.38 -22.47
N PHE A 461 -4.65 -4.24 -23.45
CA PHE A 461 -5.26 -5.55 -23.54
C PHE A 461 -4.96 -6.41 -22.31
N LEU A 462 -3.68 -6.44 -21.92
CA LEU A 462 -3.15 -7.13 -20.74
C LEU A 462 -1.88 -6.43 -20.25
N GLU A 463 -1.90 -5.96 -19.01
CA GLU A 463 -0.75 -5.43 -18.27
C GLU A 463 -0.88 -5.78 -16.77
N ASP A 464 0.21 -5.63 -16.00
CA ASP A 464 0.23 -5.74 -14.53
C ASP A 464 -0.50 -6.98 -13.97
N GLU A 465 0.08 -8.14 -14.28
CA GLU A 465 -0.45 -9.46 -13.93
C GLU A 465 -0.55 -9.65 -12.41
N MET A 466 0.28 -8.95 -11.64
CA MET A 466 0.25 -9.00 -10.18
C MET A 466 -1.03 -8.36 -9.64
N ASN A 467 -1.38 -7.16 -10.10
CA ASN A 467 -2.62 -6.52 -9.68
C ASN A 467 -3.85 -7.28 -10.20
N LEU A 468 -3.78 -7.86 -11.40
CA LEU A 468 -4.86 -8.71 -11.91
C LEU A 468 -5.05 -10.00 -11.09
N ASP A 469 -3.98 -10.62 -10.60
CA ASP A 469 -4.05 -11.78 -9.71
C ASP A 469 -4.66 -11.40 -8.35
N ILE A 470 -4.24 -10.26 -7.78
CA ILE A 470 -4.78 -9.71 -6.51
C ILE A 470 -6.29 -9.45 -6.60
N MET A 471 -6.75 -8.94 -7.75
CA MET A 471 -8.17 -8.64 -7.99
C MET A 471 -8.96 -9.84 -8.58
N GLN A 472 -8.30 -10.98 -8.76
CA GLN A 472 -8.87 -12.25 -9.26
C GLN A 472 -9.42 -12.20 -10.69
N TYR A 473 -8.79 -11.42 -11.59
CA TYR A 473 -9.10 -11.45 -13.01
C TYR A 473 -8.52 -12.71 -13.69
N PRO A 474 -9.19 -13.28 -14.71
CA PRO A 474 -8.70 -14.45 -15.46
C PRO A 474 -7.58 -14.08 -16.46
N TRP A 475 -6.52 -13.45 -15.97
CA TRP A 475 -5.47 -12.87 -16.82
C TRP A 475 -4.62 -13.93 -17.53
N ARG A 476 -4.52 -15.14 -16.97
CA ARG A 476 -3.71 -16.25 -17.54
C ARG A 476 -4.22 -16.70 -18.91
N GLU A 477 -5.54 -16.74 -19.11
CA GLU A 477 -6.14 -17.06 -20.41
C GLU A 477 -5.76 -16.00 -21.44
N ARG A 478 -5.85 -14.72 -21.05
CA ARG A 478 -5.47 -13.60 -21.91
C ARG A 478 -3.98 -13.63 -22.26
N ARG A 479 -3.11 -13.97 -21.30
CA ARG A 479 -1.67 -14.16 -21.55
C ARG A 479 -1.44 -15.27 -22.58
N SER A 480 -2.18 -16.38 -22.49
CA SER A 480 -2.11 -17.46 -23.48
C SER A 480 -2.56 -16.99 -24.87
N LEU A 481 -3.60 -16.16 -24.96
CA LEU A 481 -4.06 -15.61 -26.23
C LEU A 481 -3.01 -14.69 -26.88
N VAL A 482 -2.37 -13.82 -26.10
CA VAL A 482 -1.25 -13.00 -26.61
C VAL A 482 -0.09 -13.89 -27.06
N GLY A 483 0.25 -14.92 -26.28
CA GLY A 483 1.28 -15.90 -26.65
C GLY A 483 0.98 -16.63 -27.96
N ASN A 484 -0.28 -17.02 -28.19
CA ASN A 484 -0.71 -17.66 -29.43
C ASN A 484 -0.63 -16.68 -30.61
N PHE A 485 -1.08 -15.44 -30.43
CA PHE A 485 -0.97 -14.38 -31.44
C PHE A 485 0.50 -14.11 -31.83
N LEU A 486 1.40 -14.03 -30.85
CA LEU A 486 2.82 -13.75 -31.12
C LEU A 486 3.51 -14.90 -31.88
N ASN A 487 3.09 -16.14 -31.66
CA ASN A 487 3.76 -17.34 -32.18
C ASN A 487 3.08 -18.01 -33.38
N THR A 488 1.87 -17.60 -33.74
CA THR A 488 1.16 -18.17 -34.89
C THR A 488 1.80 -17.76 -36.21
N LEU A 489 1.65 -18.60 -37.22
CA LEU A 489 1.96 -18.30 -38.64
C LEU A 489 0.67 -18.16 -39.48
N ASP A 490 -0.49 -18.35 -38.85
CA ASP A 490 -1.80 -18.18 -39.48
C ASP A 490 -2.20 -16.70 -39.43
N ILE A 491 -2.15 -16.06 -40.60
CA ILE A 491 -2.47 -14.64 -40.79
C ILE A 491 -3.93 -14.34 -40.43
N ASP A 492 -4.87 -15.22 -40.78
CA ASP A 492 -6.30 -14.98 -40.55
C ASP A 492 -6.62 -15.10 -39.06
N SER A 493 -6.02 -16.09 -38.38
CA SER A 493 -6.10 -16.19 -36.92
C SER A 493 -5.53 -14.96 -36.21
N ALA A 494 -4.38 -14.45 -36.66
CA ALA A 494 -3.75 -13.28 -36.07
C ALA A 494 -4.55 -11.98 -36.29
N LYS A 495 -5.15 -11.79 -37.47
CA LYS A 495 -6.07 -10.67 -37.75
C LYS A 495 -7.33 -10.76 -36.92
N THR A 496 -7.92 -11.95 -36.84
CA THR A 496 -9.11 -12.21 -36.02
C THR A 496 -8.85 -11.84 -34.56
N PHE A 497 -7.68 -12.20 -34.02
CA PHE A 497 -7.30 -11.80 -32.66
C PHE A 497 -7.28 -10.27 -32.49
N LEU A 498 -6.70 -9.52 -33.43
CA LEU A 498 -6.65 -8.05 -33.36
C LEU A 498 -8.06 -7.44 -33.42
N GLU A 499 -8.91 -7.95 -34.32
CA GLU A 499 -10.28 -7.48 -34.53
C GLU A 499 -11.20 -7.79 -33.35
N GLU A 500 -11.28 -9.05 -32.91
CA GLU A 500 -12.17 -9.49 -31.83
C GLU A 500 -11.86 -8.81 -30.49
N ASN A 501 -10.57 -8.49 -30.25
CA ASN A 501 -10.12 -7.82 -29.03
C ASN A 501 -10.08 -6.29 -29.15
N ASN A 502 -10.58 -5.74 -30.27
CA ASN A 502 -10.63 -4.30 -30.55
C ASN A 502 -9.26 -3.61 -30.41
N ILE A 503 -8.19 -4.30 -30.81
CA ILE A 503 -6.83 -3.76 -30.76
C ILE A 503 -6.71 -2.66 -31.80
N LYS A 504 -6.36 -1.46 -31.36
CA LYS A 504 -6.18 -0.30 -32.23
C LYS A 504 -4.71 0.08 -32.40
N TYR A 505 -3.92 -0.13 -31.35
CA TYR A 505 -2.50 0.18 -31.33
C TYR A 505 -1.71 -1.04 -30.89
N VAL A 506 -0.53 -1.21 -31.47
CA VAL A 506 0.45 -2.19 -31.01
C VAL A 506 1.71 -1.44 -30.60
N TYR A 507 2.14 -1.64 -29.35
CA TYR A 507 3.34 -1.06 -28.76
C TYR A 507 4.39 -2.14 -28.58
N TRP A 508 5.53 -2.00 -29.24
CA TRP A 508 6.65 -2.93 -29.13
C TRP A 508 7.95 -2.22 -28.78
N LEU A 509 8.74 -2.86 -27.92
CA LEU A 509 10.18 -2.61 -27.86
C LEU A 509 10.83 -3.24 -29.10
N LYS A 510 11.93 -2.68 -29.59
CA LYS A 510 12.53 -3.11 -30.88
C LYS A 510 12.98 -4.56 -30.97
N ASP A 511 13.23 -5.22 -29.85
CA ASP A 511 13.55 -6.64 -29.79
C ASP A 511 12.30 -7.54 -29.79
N GLN A 512 11.10 -6.94 -29.77
CA GLN A 512 9.81 -7.63 -29.75
C GLN A 512 9.13 -7.56 -31.12
N HIS A 513 8.50 -8.66 -31.52
CA HIS A 513 7.74 -8.78 -32.75
C HIS A 513 6.83 -10.02 -32.68
N ALA A 514 5.76 -10.02 -33.47
CA ALA A 514 5.06 -11.26 -33.81
C ALA A 514 5.83 -12.01 -34.90
N ARG A 515 5.58 -13.32 -35.06
CA ARG A 515 6.17 -14.10 -36.17
C ARG A 515 5.64 -13.69 -37.55
N ILE A 516 4.40 -13.21 -37.61
CA ILE A 516 3.78 -12.68 -38.83
C ILE A 516 4.19 -11.22 -39.00
N GLY A 517 4.49 -10.80 -40.23
CA GLY A 517 4.96 -9.45 -40.52
C GLY A 517 3.87 -8.38 -40.40
N ASP A 518 4.26 -7.15 -40.07
CA ASP A 518 3.33 -6.04 -39.82
C ASP A 518 2.39 -5.74 -40.99
N LYS A 519 2.91 -5.87 -42.23
CA LYS A 519 2.12 -5.70 -43.46
C LYS A 519 1.05 -6.77 -43.61
N GLU A 520 1.36 -8.01 -43.23
CA GLU A 520 0.42 -9.13 -43.28
C GLU A 520 -0.70 -8.95 -42.26
N LEU A 521 -0.39 -8.37 -41.09
CA LEU A 521 -1.34 -8.00 -40.04
C LEU A 521 -2.15 -6.72 -40.34
N ASN A 522 -2.02 -6.14 -41.53
CA ASN A 522 -2.67 -4.87 -41.89
C ASN A 522 -2.35 -3.71 -40.93
N MET A 523 -1.11 -3.67 -40.41
CA MET A 523 -0.66 -2.66 -39.48
C MET A 523 0.15 -1.56 -40.18
N THR A 524 -0.10 -0.31 -39.79
CA THR A 524 0.65 0.86 -40.27
C THR A 524 1.56 1.39 -39.17
N LEU A 525 2.85 1.49 -39.44
CA LEU A 525 3.79 2.15 -38.54
C LEU A 525 3.43 3.63 -38.41
N ILE A 526 3.13 4.08 -37.19
CA ILE A 526 2.74 5.48 -36.90
C ILE A 526 3.76 6.23 -36.05
N PHE A 527 4.66 5.51 -35.37
CA PHE A 527 5.77 6.09 -34.61
C PHE A 527 6.94 5.10 -34.50
N SER A 528 8.16 5.61 -34.51
CA SER A 528 9.38 4.82 -34.29
C SER A 528 10.49 5.73 -33.78
N ASN A 529 11.22 5.28 -32.75
CA ASN A 529 12.46 5.92 -32.29
C ASN A 529 13.58 4.88 -32.10
N SER A 530 14.57 5.12 -31.23
CA SER A 530 15.68 4.17 -31.08
C SER A 530 15.26 2.84 -30.45
N ASP A 531 14.23 2.82 -29.60
CA ASP A 531 13.91 1.67 -28.74
C ASP A 531 12.47 1.16 -28.91
N VAL A 532 11.56 1.99 -29.41
CA VAL A 532 10.12 1.68 -29.50
C VAL A 532 9.59 1.86 -30.91
N THR A 533 8.69 0.97 -31.31
CA THR A 533 7.83 1.11 -32.49
C THR A 533 6.36 1.04 -32.08
N VAL A 534 5.54 1.87 -32.72
CA VAL A 534 4.09 1.87 -32.52
C VAL A 534 3.38 1.73 -33.85
N PHE A 535 2.48 0.77 -33.92
CA PHE A 535 1.64 0.52 -35.08
C PHE A 535 0.18 0.83 -34.79
N LYS A 536 -0.54 1.20 -35.85
CA LYS A 536 -1.99 1.27 -35.88
C LYS A 536 -2.54 0.07 -36.64
N VAL A 537 -3.51 -0.62 -36.06
CA VAL A 537 -4.30 -1.66 -36.75
C VAL A 537 -5.37 -0.97 -37.57
N ASN A 538 -5.48 -1.32 -38.87
CA ASN A 538 -6.35 -0.66 -39.84
C ASN A 538 -7.72 -1.32 -40.00
#